data_AF-A0A2P4YEK5-F1
#
_entry.id   AF-A0A2P4YEK5-F1
#
_cell.length_a   1.000
_cell.length_b   1.000
_cell.length_c   1.000
_cell.angle_alpha   90.00
_cell.angle_beta   90.00
_cell.angle_gamma   90.00
#
_symmetry.space_group_name_H-M   'P 1'
#
loop_
_entity.id
_entity.type
_entity.pdbx_description
1 polymer ?
#
loop_
_entity_poly.entity_id
_entity_poly.type
_entity_poly.pdbx_seq_one_letter_code
_entity_poly.pdbx_strand_id
1 'polypeptide(L)'
;MTFVLDKSINTHWGIDPDPLFEAFNLCGRHCHGKAAIRIVEEKFNLYATKMNEVHGKQSVLTLREEVSQELEDFEKLLALRCLNMAVDDAVTVPTSELLHIMLKGNLDEEYIRHGLPTVLPIASILEKHDLARKMLYAFANASYGDAFNEICWSCLDVAENVTVEAARFLDKITRPTNNGTATVPPPSQSTKKTNHRASESLVARALYLLTGSQAVRFLQFLAKVAHFNKPIQNRVLSHLAPYADNYEMHRLASAVCSIEDFSVVSKVFHDCFTLDALQSCAPLWTLYKQLFGEVKSLNAMNDMKVLSQETP
;
A
#
# COMPACT_ATOMS: atom_id res chain seq x y z
N MET A 1 -23.67 5.72 10.70
CA MET A 1 -22.27 6.16 10.54
C MET A 1 -22.30 7.66 10.30
N THR A 2 -22.05 8.45 11.35
CA THR A 2 -22.04 9.90 11.28
C THR A 2 -20.67 10.31 10.77
N PHE A 3 -20.56 10.66 9.49
CA PHE A 3 -19.32 11.19 8.91
C PHE A 3 -19.05 12.55 9.56
N VAL A 4 -18.05 12.62 10.42
CA VAL A 4 -17.62 13.87 11.06
C VAL A 4 -16.59 14.53 10.15
N LEU A 5 -17.06 15.10 9.04
CA LEU A 5 -16.33 16.16 8.32
C LEU A 5 -16.21 17.43 9.19
N ASP A 6 -16.94 17.49 10.31
CA ASP A 6 -16.88 18.56 11.30
C ASP A 6 -15.49 18.69 11.97
N LYS A 7 -14.66 17.64 11.92
CA LYS A 7 -13.27 17.66 12.42
C LYS A 7 -12.22 18.00 11.37
N SER A 8 -12.53 17.90 10.08
CA SER A 8 -11.66 18.37 9.00
C SER A 8 -11.78 19.87 8.75
N ILE A 9 -12.78 20.50 9.39
CA ILE A 9 -12.95 21.94 9.46
C ILE A 9 -12.36 22.36 10.81
N ASN A 10 -11.13 22.87 10.81
CA ASN A 10 -10.46 23.29 12.03
C ASN A 10 -11.20 24.50 12.65
N THR A 11 -10.81 24.92 13.87
CA THR A 11 -11.37 26.12 14.54
C THR A 11 -11.20 27.43 13.76
N HIS A 12 -10.47 27.38 12.64
CA HIS A 12 -10.53 28.29 11.50
C HIS A 12 -11.11 27.48 10.33
N TRP A 13 -12.22 27.93 9.74
CA TRP A 13 -13.09 27.25 8.78
C TRP A 13 -12.46 26.79 7.44
N GLY A 14 -11.26 26.21 7.43
CA GLY A 14 -10.59 25.69 6.23
C GLY A 14 -10.76 24.18 6.07
N ILE A 15 -10.63 23.68 4.84
CA ILE A 15 -10.59 22.24 4.55
C ILE A 15 -9.19 21.70 4.82
N ASP A 16 -9.08 20.73 5.73
CA ASP A 16 -7.89 19.88 5.84
C ASP A 16 -7.89 18.83 4.72
N PRO A 17 -6.88 18.83 3.82
CA PRO A 17 -6.80 17.89 2.70
C PRO A 17 -6.67 16.43 3.15
N ASP A 18 -6.01 16.15 4.27
CA ASP A 18 -5.71 14.78 4.68
C ASP A 18 -6.98 13.96 4.99
N PRO A 19 -7.88 14.41 5.90
CA PRO A 19 -9.15 13.73 6.15
C PRO A 19 -10.07 13.71 4.93
N LEU A 20 -10.00 14.74 4.07
CA LEU A 20 -10.80 14.82 2.86
C LEU A 20 -10.41 13.70 1.90
N PHE A 21 -9.12 13.54 1.62
CA PHE A 21 -8.62 12.49 0.73
C PHE A 21 -8.77 11.10 1.34
N GLU A 22 -8.63 10.93 2.65
CA GLU A 22 -8.95 9.66 3.32
C GLU A 22 -10.43 9.28 3.11
N ALA A 23 -11.35 10.23 3.26
CA ALA A 23 -12.77 10.01 3.03
C ALA A 23 -13.07 9.70 1.56
N PHE A 24 -12.49 10.45 0.62
CA PHE A 24 -12.65 10.21 -0.81
C PHE A 24 -12.08 8.85 -1.24
N ASN A 25 -10.90 8.48 -0.75
CA ASN A 25 -10.27 7.20 -1.07
C ASN A 25 -11.05 6.03 -0.47
N LEU A 26 -11.58 6.17 0.75
CA LEU A 26 -12.48 5.18 1.34
C LEU A 26 -13.75 5.00 0.50
N CYS A 27 -14.35 6.10 0.06
CA CYS A 27 -15.54 6.04 -0.80
C CYS A 27 -15.18 5.41 -2.16
N GLY A 28 -14.15 5.90 -2.83
CA GLY A 28 -13.76 5.48 -4.19
C GLY A 28 -13.40 4.00 -4.33
N ARG A 29 -12.88 3.37 -3.27
CA ARG A 29 -12.58 1.93 -3.23
C ARG A 29 -13.83 1.04 -3.07
N HIS A 30 -14.97 1.60 -2.68
CA HIS A 30 -16.21 0.85 -2.48
C HIS A 30 -16.96 0.65 -3.81
N CYS A 31 -17.68 -0.47 -3.96
CA CYS A 31 -18.48 -0.74 -5.16
C CYS A 31 -19.58 0.31 -5.41
N HIS A 32 -20.00 1.03 -4.37
CA HIS A 32 -20.91 2.18 -4.43
C HIS A 32 -20.20 3.53 -4.31
N GLY A 33 -18.90 3.59 -4.61
CA GLY A 33 -18.05 4.75 -4.30
C GLY A 33 -18.51 6.06 -4.93
N LYS A 34 -18.95 6.02 -6.19
CA LYS A 34 -19.54 7.18 -6.86
C LYS A 34 -20.77 7.71 -6.12
N ALA A 35 -21.67 6.82 -5.70
CA ALA A 35 -22.86 7.19 -4.96
C ALA A 35 -22.52 7.74 -3.57
N ALA A 36 -21.50 7.17 -2.90
CA ALA A 36 -21.04 7.65 -1.61
C ALA A 36 -20.46 9.06 -1.70
N ILE A 37 -19.58 9.33 -2.68
CA ILE A 37 -19.00 10.67 -2.92
C ILE A 37 -20.13 11.68 -3.22
N ARG A 38 -21.11 11.29 -4.05
CA ARG A 38 -22.27 12.14 -4.34
C ARG A 38 -23.08 12.48 -3.08
N ILE A 39 -23.34 11.50 -2.22
CA ILE A 39 -24.05 11.72 -0.94
C ILE A 39 -23.25 12.65 -0.02
N VAL A 40 -21.92 12.51 0.01
CA VAL A 40 -21.05 13.40 0.80
C VAL A 40 -21.18 14.84 0.29
N GLU A 41 -21.07 15.06 -1.02
CA GLU A 41 -21.23 16.38 -1.63
C GLU A 41 -22.63 16.98 -1.37
N GLU A 42 -23.70 16.21 -1.60
CA GLU A 42 -25.08 16.65 -1.36
C GLU A 42 -25.33 17.04 0.09
N LYS A 43 -24.82 16.25 1.05
CA LYS A 43 -24.97 16.55 2.49
C LYS A 43 -24.18 17.77 2.92
N PHE A 44 -22.96 17.94 2.42
CA PHE A 44 -22.15 19.12 2.71
C PHE A 44 -22.82 20.38 2.19
N ASN A 45 -23.29 20.36 0.94
CA ASN A 45 -23.94 21.52 0.33
C ASN A 45 -25.26 21.86 1.05
N LEU A 46 -26.05 20.85 1.44
CA LEU A 46 -27.26 21.06 2.24
C LEU A 46 -26.94 21.70 3.60
N TYR A 47 -25.85 21.27 4.24
CA TYR A 47 -25.37 21.88 5.48
C TYR A 47 -24.97 23.35 5.26
N ALA A 48 -24.17 23.64 4.23
CA ALA A 48 -23.73 24.99 3.90
C ALA A 48 -24.92 25.93 3.64
N THR A 49 -25.93 25.47 2.88
CA THR A 49 -27.17 26.22 2.66
C THR A 49 -27.87 26.56 3.98
N LYS A 50 -28.08 25.57 4.85
CA LYS A 50 -28.73 25.78 6.16
C LYS A 50 -27.96 26.73 7.06
N MET A 51 -26.62 26.64 7.07
CA MET A 51 -25.81 27.55 7.87
C MET A 51 -25.86 28.98 7.35
N ASN A 52 -25.83 29.17 6.04
CA ASN A 52 -25.97 30.49 5.43
C ASN A 52 -27.34 31.12 5.70
N GLU A 53 -28.42 30.31 5.70
CA GLU A 53 -29.76 30.75 6.09
C GLU A 53 -29.80 31.20 7.56
N VAL A 54 -29.22 30.41 8.47
CA VAL A 54 -29.14 30.73 9.91
C VAL A 54 -28.35 32.01 10.16
N HIS A 55 -27.26 32.23 9.43
CA HIS A 55 -26.40 33.40 9.60
C HIS A 55 -26.85 34.64 8.80
N GLY A 56 -27.83 34.50 7.91
CA GLY A 56 -28.33 35.59 7.06
C GLY A 56 -27.27 36.15 6.09
N LYS A 57 -26.19 35.41 5.84
CA LYS A 57 -25.08 35.76 4.95
C LYS A 57 -24.42 34.50 4.42
N GLN A 58 -23.73 34.61 3.28
CA GLN A 58 -22.93 33.51 2.74
C GLN A 58 -21.62 33.40 3.53
N SER A 59 -21.61 32.52 4.53
CA SER A 59 -20.47 32.24 5.42
C SER A 59 -19.79 30.91 5.16
N VAL A 60 -20.51 29.94 4.61
CA VAL A 60 -20.02 28.59 4.28
C VAL A 60 -20.24 28.39 2.79
N LEU A 61 -19.18 28.05 2.05
CA LEU A 61 -19.29 27.81 0.62
C LEU A 61 -19.74 26.37 0.34
N THR A 62 -20.11 26.08 -0.91
CA THR A 62 -20.32 24.68 -1.33
C THR A 62 -19.00 23.91 -1.29
N LEU A 63 -19.05 22.59 -1.21
CA LEU A 63 -17.84 21.75 -1.11
C LEU A 63 -16.84 22.04 -2.23
N ARG A 64 -17.32 22.31 -3.44
CA ARG A 64 -16.47 22.63 -4.61
C ARG A 64 -15.84 24.00 -4.51
N GLU A 65 -16.56 24.97 -3.96
CA GLU A 65 -16.06 26.32 -3.76
C GLU A 65 -15.02 26.35 -2.64
N GLU A 66 -15.27 25.64 -1.53
CA GLU A 66 -14.29 25.44 -0.46
C GLU A 66 -13.02 24.76 -1.00
N VAL A 67 -13.15 23.65 -1.75
CA VAL A 67 -12.01 23.00 -2.42
C VAL A 67 -11.28 23.96 -3.36
N SER A 68 -12.01 24.83 -4.05
CA SER A 68 -11.41 25.75 -5.01
C SER A 68 -10.68 26.93 -4.36
N GLN A 69 -11.09 27.29 -3.15
CA GLN A 69 -10.51 28.39 -2.38
C GLN A 69 -9.35 27.93 -1.50
N GLU A 70 -9.47 26.76 -0.86
CA GLU A 70 -8.55 26.31 0.18
C GLU A 70 -7.45 25.37 -0.33
N LEU A 71 -7.70 24.60 -1.40
CA LEU A 71 -6.70 23.68 -1.95
C LEU A 71 -5.94 24.32 -3.12
N GLU A 72 -4.64 24.03 -3.19
CA GLU A 72 -3.76 24.53 -4.25
C GLU A 72 -3.32 23.41 -5.20
N ASP A 73 -2.94 23.80 -6.43
CA ASP A 73 -2.29 22.98 -7.44
C ASP A 73 -2.84 21.54 -7.57
N PHE A 74 -2.03 20.54 -7.19
CA PHE A 74 -2.35 19.12 -7.38
C PHE A 74 -3.49 18.63 -6.49
N GLU A 75 -3.60 19.12 -5.25
CA GLU A 75 -4.65 18.72 -4.32
C GLU A 75 -6.02 19.13 -4.86
N LYS A 76 -6.11 20.38 -5.34
CA LYS A 76 -7.33 20.89 -5.98
C LYS A 76 -7.73 20.04 -7.19
N LEU A 77 -6.77 19.71 -8.06
CA LEU A 77 -7.03 18.88 -9.24
C LEU A 77 -7.53 17.48 -8.84
N LEU A 78 -6.90 16.86 -7.83
CA LEU A 78 -7.27 15.54 -7.33
C LEU A 78 -8.66 15.56 -6.67
N ALA A 79 -8.94 16.53 -5.80
CA ALA A 79 -10.22 16.67 -5.10
C ALA A 79 -11.37 16.92 -6.08
N LEU A 80 -11.20 17.85 -7.02
CA LEU A 80 -12.20 18.11 -8.06
C LEU A 80 -12.42 16.90 -8.95
N ARG A 81 -11.37 16.12 -9.25
CA ARG A 81 -11.53 14.85 -9.96
C ARG A 81 -12.36 13.86 -9.17
N CYS A 82 -12.07 13.65 -7.89
CA CYS A 82 -12.84 12.74 -7.03
C CYS A 82 -14.34 13.12 -7.03
N LEU A 83 -14.65 14.41 -6.91
CA LEU A 83 -16.01 14.92 -6.99
C LEU A 83 -16.63 14.74 -8.40
N ASN A 84 -15.87 14.97 -9.46
CA ASN A 84 -16.34 14.77 -10.84
C ASN A 84 -16.58 13.30 -11.18
N MET A 85 -15.84 12.36 -10.59
CA MET A 85 -16.08 10.93 -10.79
C MET A 85 -17.47 10.48 -10.32
N ALA A 86 -18.09 11.23 -9.39
CA ALA A 86 -19.44 10.98 -8.92
C ALA A 86 -20.54 11.47 -9.88
N VAL A 87 -20.16 12.24 -10.91
CA VAL A 87 -21.05 12.86 -11.90
C VAL A 87 -20.61 12.41 -13.29
N ASP A 88 -21.32 11.46 -13.89
CA ASP A 88 -20.88 10.76 -15.12
C ASP A 88 -20.63 11.68 -16.35
N ASP A 89 -21.15 12.92 -16.36
CA ASP A 89 -21.00 13.90 -17.45
C ASP A 89 -20.04 15.09 -17.13
N ALA A 90 -19.26 15.03 -16.06
CA ALA A 90 -18.36 16.11 -15.69
C ALA A 90 -16.97 15.98 -16.36
N VAL A 91 -16.50 17.07 -16.98
CA VAL A 91 -15.11 17.16 -17.49
C VAL A 91 -14.15 17.02 -16.30
N THR A 92 -13.26 16.05 -16.37
CA THR A 92 -12.27 15.79 -15.33
C THR A 92 -10.86 15.76 -15.92
N VAL A 93 -9.87 16.16 -15.12
CA VAL A 93 -8.45 16.05 -15.47
C VAL A 93 -8.13 14.59 -15.76
N PRO A 94 -7.55 14.23 -16.91
CA PRO A 94 -7.21 12.85 -17.23
C PRO A 94 -6.32 12.21 -16.16
N THR A 95 -6.57 10.95 -15.82
CA THR A 95 -5.75 10.21 -14.86
C THR A 95 -4.28 10.17 -15.27
N SER A 96 -4.01 10.12 -16.58
CA SER A 96 -2.65 10.12 -17.13
C SER A 96 -1.90 11.43 -16.84
N GLU A 97 -2.61 12.55 -16.78
CA GLU A 97 -2.03 13.84 -16.42
C GLU A 97 -1.65 13.86 -14.94
N LEU A 98 -2.54 13.38 -14.06
CA LEU A 98 -2.23 13.23 -12.63
C LEU A 98 -1.05 12.30 -12.41
N LEU A 99 -1.00 11.17 -13.11
CA LEU A 99 0.14 10.25 -13.04
C LEU A 99 1.44 10.91 -13.50
N HIS A 100 1.40 11.71 -14.57
CA HIS A 100 2.56 12.46 -15.04
C HIS A 100 3.07 13.44 -13.96
N ILE A 101 2.19 14.21 -13.34
CA ILE A 101 2.54 15.15 -12.27
C ILE A 101 3.09 14.37 -11.06
N MET A 102 2.46 13.27 -10.65
CA MET A 102 2.95 12.42 -9.55
C MET A 102 4.34 11.84 -9.81
N LEU A 103 4.68 11.55 -11.06
CA LEU A 103 5.99 10.99 -11.41
C LEU A 103 7.06 12.07 -11.59
N LYS A 104 6.74 13.20 -12.22
CA LYS A 104 7.72 14.21 -12.69
C LYS A 104 7.61 15.56 -12.00
N GLY A 105 6.47 15.87 -11.40
CA GLY A 105 6.24 17.10 -10.66
C GLY A 105 7.04 17.15 -9.36
N ASN A 106 7.26 18.38 -8.88
CA ASN A 106 7.81 18.65 -7.56
C ASN A 106 6.67 18.64 -6.54
N LEU A 107 6.19 17.44 -6.20
CA LEU A 107 5.11 17.22 -5.25
C LEU A 107 5.67 16.58 -3.97
N ASP A 108 5.09 16.96 -2.83
CA ASP A 108 5.27 16.22 -1.58
C ASP A 108 4.78 14.78 -1.77
N GLU A 109 5.53 13.81 -1.23
CA GLU A 109 5.16 12.41 -1.31
C GLU A 109 3.85 12.06 -0.60
N GLU A 110 3.39 12.88 0.35
CA GLU A 110 2.07 12.73 0.97
C GLU A 110 0.93 12.92 -0.05
N TYR A 111 1.08 13.88 -0.97
CA TYR A 111 0.11 14.07 -2.05
C TYR A 111 0.15 12.95 -3.08
N ILE A 112 1.35 12.40 -3.33
CA ILE A 112 1.49 11.23 -4.18
C ILE A 112 0.71 10.07 -3.55
N ARG A 113 0.83 9.84 -2.23
CA ARG A 113 0.08 8.83 -1.50
C ARG A 113 -1.43 8.97 -1.70
N HIS A 114 -1.97 10.18 -1.54
CA HIS A 114 -3.41 10.43 -1.74
C HIS A 114 -3.90 10.17 -3.16
N GLY A 115 -3.04 10.43 -4.16
CA GLY A 115 -3.36 10.22 -5.58
C GLY A 115 -3.26 8.77 -6.06
N LEU A 116 -2.60 7.87 -5.30
CA LEU A 116 -2.35 6.48 -5.71
C LEU A 116 -3.61 5.73 -6.18
N PRO A 117 -4.74 5.72 -5.43
CA PRO A 117 -5.91 4.93 -5.83
C PRO A 117 -6.47 5.37 -7.19
N THR A 118 -6.29 6.65 -7.53
CA THR A 118 -6.75 7.23 -8.78
C THR A 118 -5.88 6.80 -9.96
N VAL A 119 -4.55 6.72 -9.80
CA VAL A 119 -3.61 6.50 -10.90
C VAL A 119 -3.17 5.05 -11.10
N LEU A 120 -3.19 4.24 -10.04
CA LEU A 120 -2.73 2.84 -10.11
C LEU A 120 -3.45 1.98 -11.15
N PRO A 121 -4.76 2.15 -11.43
CA PRO A 121 -5.45 1.37 -12.47
C PRO A 121 -4.89 1.57 -13.89
N ILE A 122 -4.27 2.71 -14.17
CA ILE A 122 -3.69 3.02 -15.49
C ILE A 122 -2.17 2.97 -15.53
N ALA A 123 -1.52 2.94 -14.35
CA ALA A 123 -0.07 3.00 -14.25
C ALA A 123 0.56 1.69 -14.76
N SER A 124 1.55 1.83 -15.63
CA SER A 124 2.38 0.71 -16.07
C SER A 124 3.27 0.20 -14.92
N ILE A 125 3.84 -1.00 -15.09
CA ILE A 125 4.78 -1.60 -14.13
C ILE A 125 5.98 -0.69 -13.84
N LEU A 126 6.46 0.06 -14.84
CA LEU A 126 7.59 0.96 -14.66
C LEU A 126 7.20 2.14 -13.76
N GLU A 127 5.99 2.68 -13.95
CA GLU A 127 5.45 3.80 -13.18
C GLU A 127 5.09 3.36 -11.76
N LYS A 128 4.43 2.21 -11.58
CA LYS A 128 4.19 1.59 -10.27
C LYS A 128 5.49 1.39 -9.49
N HIS A 129 6.54 0.94 -10.16
CA HIS A 129 7.86 0.80 -9.54
C HIS A 129 8.45 2.14 -9.09
N ASP A 130 8.31 3.19 -9.89
CA ASP A 130 8.83 4.52 -9.53
C ASP A 130 8.01 5.14 -8.39
N LEU A 131 6.68 4.97 -8.37
CA LEU A 131 5.82 5.34 -7.25
C LEU A 131 6.21 4.58 -5.98
N ALA A 132 6.42 3.26 -6.07
CA ALA A 132 6.87 2.44 -4.94
C ALA A 132 8.23 2.90 -4.39
N ARG A 133 9.15 3.28 -5.29
CA ARG A 133 10.42 3.91 -4.89
C ARG A 133 10.16 5.19 -4.10
N LYS A 134 9.33 6.11 -4.60
CA LYS A 134 9.02 7.37 -3.89
C LYS A 134 8.46 7.10 -2.48
N MET A 135 7.49 6.19 -2.34
CA MET A 135 6.89 5.85 -1.04
C MET A 135 7.91 5.28 -0.04
N LEU A 136 8.80 4.38 -0.49
CA LEU A 136 9.80 3.78 0.40
C LEU A 136 10.96 4.73 0.74
N TYR A 137 11.33 5.64 -0.18
CA TYR A 137 12.42 6.58 0.06
C TYR A 137 11.99 7.75 0.93
N ALA A 138 10.75 8.23 0.79
CA ALA A 138 10.14 9.25 1.63
C ALA A 138 9.42 8.68 2.86
N PHE A 139 9.61 7.39 3.18
CA PHE A 139 8.91 6.71 4.25
C PHE A 139 9.06 7.46 5.59
N ALA A 140 7.97 8.06 6.05
CA ALA A 140 7.93 8.81 7.31
C ALA A 140 7.15 8.08 8.41
N ASN A 141 6.08 7.37 8.04
CA ASN A 141 5.18 6.71 8.98
C ASN A 141 4.44 5.52 8.33
N ALA A 142 3.48 4.92 9.06
CA ALA A 142 2.74 3.75 8.61
C ALA A 142 1.92 3.97 7.33
N SER A 143 1.42 5.18 7.06
CA SER A 143 0.61 5.49 5.87
C SER A 143 1.40 5.33 4.56
N TYR A 144 2.71 5.57 4.59
CA TYR A 144 3.62 5.29 3.47
C TYR A 144 3.80 3.78 3.24
N GLY A 145 3.70 2.99 4.32
CA GLY A 145 3.67 1.54 4.23
C GLY A 145 2.36 1.02 3.63
N ASP A 146 1.22 1.62 4.02
CA ASP A 146 -0.08 1.36 3.40
C ASP A 146 -0.05 1.69 1.90
N ALA A 147 0.49 2.84 1.53
CA ALA A 147 0.66 3.27 0.14
C ALA A 147 1.53 2.29 -0.66
N PHE A 148 2.67 1.88 -0.12
CA PHE A 148 3.52 0.89 -0.79
C PHE A 148 2.81 -0.46 -0.96
N ASN A 149 2.08 -0.92 0.07
CA ASN A 149 1.26 -2.11 -0.03
C ASN A 149 0.15 -1.96 -1.07
N GLU A 150 -0.53 -0.83 -1.13
CA GLU A 150 -1.54 -0.56 -2.17
C GLU A 150 -0.96 -0.69 -3.57
N ILE A 151 0.26 -0.18 -3.82
CA ILE A 151 0.94 -0.36 -5.10
C ILE A 151 1.19 -1.84 -5.39
N CYS A 152 1.71 -2.60 -4.42
CA CYS A 152 1.97 -4.04 -4.58
C CYS A 152 0.68 -4.80 -4.93
N TRP A 153 -0.38 -4.56 -4.16
CA TRP A 153 -1.64 -5.26 -4.29
C TRP A 153 -2.43 -4.82 -5.54
N SER A 154 -2.25 -3.59 -6.02
CA SER A 154 -2.82 -3.12 -7.30
C SER A 154 -2.28 -3.86 -8.54
N CYS A 155 -1.25 -4.70 -8.38
CA CYS A 155 -0.74 -5.54 -9.45
C CYS A 155 -1.46 -6.90 -9.50
N LEU A 156 -2.27 -7.26 -8.50
CA LEU A 156 -3.10 -8.46 -8.51
C LEU A 156 -4.41 -8.19 -9.28
N ASP A 157 -5.16 -9.25 -9.60
CA ASP A 157 -6.51 -9.05 -10.15
C ASP A 157 -7.52 -8.63 -9.06
N VAL A 158 -8.76 -8.35 -9.44
CA VAL A 158 -9.83 -7.91 -8.52
C VAL A 158 -10.15 -8.97 -7.46
N ALA A 159 -9.90 -10.25 -7.75
CA ALA A 159 -10.04 -11.37 -6.81
C ALA A 159 -8.72 -11.67 -6.07
N GLU A 160 -7.75 -10.75 -6.14
CA GLU A 160 -6.42 -10.83 -5.56
C GLU A 160 -5.58 -12.01 -6.07
N ASN A 161 -5.90 -12.61 -7.20
CA ASN A 161 -5.09 -13.67 -7.80
C ASN A 161 -3.79 -13.11 -8.39
N VAL A 162 -2.77 -13.97 -8.44
CA VAL A 162 -1.46 -13.63 -9.00
C VAL A 162 -1.58 -13.40 -10.51
N THR A 163 -1.10 -12.24 -10.97
CA THR A 163 -1.06 -11.88 -12.40
C THR A 163 0.39 -11.84 -12.90
N VAL A 164 0.55 -11.77 -14.23
CA VAL A 164 1.84 -11.49 -14.87
C VAL A 164 2.39 -10.12 -14.45
N GLU A 165 1.51 -9.15 -14.19
CA GLU A 165 1.90 -7.83 -13.73
C GLU A 165 2.53 -7.88 -12.35
N ALA A 166 1.89 -8.57 -11.39
CA ALA A 166 2.42 -8.78 -10.05
C ALA A 166 3.79 -9.46 -10.09
N ALA A 167 3.95 -10.49 -10.92
CA ALA A 167 5.22 -11.19 -11.07
C ALA A 167 6.32 -10.29 -11.66
N ARG A 168 6.01 -9.48 -12.67
CA ARG A 168 6.96 -8.51 -13.26
C ARG A 168 7.32 -7.40 -12.29
N PHE A 169 6.34 -6.93 -11.51
CA PHE A 169 6.58 -5.94 -10.46
C PHE A 169 7.49 -6.51 -9.37
N LEU A 170 7.18 -7.71 -8.85
CA LEU A 170 7.99 -8.42 -7.86
C LEU A 170 9.42 -8.67 -8.38
N ASP A 171 9.55 -9.11 -9.63
CA ASP A 171 10.85 -9.27 -10.30
C ASP A 171 11.66 -7.96 -10.26
N LYS A 172 11.01 -6.83 -10.52
CA LYS A 172 11.68 -5.53 -10.57
C LYS A 172 12.09 -5.04 -9.18
N ILE A 173 11.22 -5.12 -8.18
CA ILE A 173 11.51 -4.65 -6.82
C ILE A 173 12.52 -5.52 -6.06
N THR A 174 12.67 -6.79 -6.46
CA THR A 174 13.66 -7.73 -5.86
C THR A 174 15.08 -7.55 -6.43
N ARG A 175 15.23 -6.97 -7.62
CA ARG A 175 16.55 -6.72 -8.23
C ARG A 175 17.30 -5.61 -7.49
N PRO A 176 18.63 -5.69 -7.36
CA PRO A 176 19.43 -4.55 -6.95
C PRO A 176 19.20 -3.39 -7.93
N THR A 177 18.98 -2.18 -7.41
CA THR A 177 18.96 -0.96 -8.22
C THR A 177 20.36 -0.67 -8.71
N ASN A 178 20.76 -1.24 -9.86
CA ASN A 178 21.97 -0.81 -10.57
C ASN A 178 21.77 0.65 -11.01
N ASN A 179 22.16 1.61 -10.18
CA ASN A 179 22.30 3.01 -10.58
C ASN A 179 23.55 3.15 -11.46
N GLY A 180 23.51 2.57 -12.65
CA GLY A 180 24.50 2.79 -13.70
C GLY A 180 24.23 4.09 -14.45
N THR A 181 24.28 5.25 -13.77
CA THR A 181 24.39 6.60 -14.37
C THR A 181 24.59 7.68 -13.28
N ALA A 182 25.58 7.51 -12.40
CA ALA A 182 26.10 8.61 -11.59
C ALA A 182 27.63 8.62 -11.68
N THR A 183 28.15 9.39 -12.63
CA THR A 183 29.52 9.91 -12.60
C THR A 183 29.73 10.72 -11.33
N VAL A 184 30.37 10.12 -10.32
CA VAL A 184 30.97 10.82 -9.18
C VAL A 184 32.33 10.16 -8.90
N PRO A 185 33.43 10.92 -8.76
CA PRO A 185 34.81 10.41 -8.76
C PRO A 185 35.17 9.68 -7.44
N PRO A 186 36.28 8.92 -7.38
CA PRO A 186 36.51 7.96 -6.31
C PRO A 186 36.98 8.65 -5.02
N PRO A 187 36.48 8.26 -3.83
CA PRO A 187 37.15 8.60 -2.59
C PRO A 187 38.07 7.46 -2.15
N SER A 188 39.32 7.85 -1.96
CA SER A 188 40.34 7.40 -1.02
C SER A 188 39.95 6.28 -0.03
N GLN A 189 40.84 5.29 0.03
CA GLN A 189 40.90 4.25 1.06
C GLN A 189 40.83 4.83 2.49
N SER A 190 39.94 4.30 3.33
CA SER A 190 40.28 3.92 4.71
C SER A 190 39.22 3.01 5.31
N THR A 191 39.71 2.14 6.18
CA THR A 191 39.13 0.90 6.67
C THR A 191 38.26 1.10 7.92
N LYS A 192 37.03 0.56 7.90
CA LYS A 192 36.38 -0.16 9.02
C LYS A 192 35.10 -0.84 8.53
N LYS A 193 35.13 -2.18 8.57
CA LYS A 193 34.02 -3.07 8.20
C LYS A 193 32.96 -3.06 9.31
N THR A 194 31.83 -2.42 9.06
CA THR A 194 30.55 -2.67 9.76
C THR A 194 29.43 -2.64 8.72
N ASN A 195 29.07 -3.82 8.20
CA ASN A 195 27.79 -4.29 7.61
C ASN A 195 26.76 -3.31 6.97
N HIS A 196 27.14 -2.19 6.36
CA HIS A 196 26.20 -1.26 5.69
C HIS A 196 26.17 -1.37 4.15
N ARG A 197 25.99 -2.58 3.62
CA ARG A 197 25.65 -2.79 2.19
C ARG A 197 24.52 -3.80 1.98
N ALA A 198 23.42 -3.64 2.72
CA ALA A 198 22.10 -4.05 2.22
C ALA A 198 21.64 -3.03 1.16
N SER A 199 22.47 -2.81 0.14
CA SER A 199 22.29 -1.74 -0.82
C SER A 199 21.53 -2.28 -2.03
N GLU A 200 20.35 -1.71 -2.24
CA GLU A 200 19.78 -1.29 -3.53
C GLU A 200 18.46 -1.92 -3.98
N SER A 201 17.92 -3.00 -3.40
CA SER A 201 16.55 -3.45 -3.82
C SER A 201 15.44 -2.77 -3.01
N LEU A 202 14.29 -2.52 -3.64
CA LEU A 202 13.13 -1.96 -2.95
C LEU A 202 12.56 -2.96 -1.92
N VAL A 203 12.64 -4.26 -2.18
CA VAL A 203 12.23 -5.31 -1.22
C VAL A 203 13.07 -5.27 0.05
N ALA A 204 14.40 -5.18 -0.07
CA ALA A 204 15.26 -5.12 1.11
C ALA A 204 14.96 -3.89 1.97
N ARG A 205 14.69 -2.74 1.32
CA ARG A 205 14.28 -1.51 2.00
C ARG A 205 12.91 -1.65 2.66
N ALA A 206 11.93 -2.24 1.98
CA ALA A 206 10.61 -2.47 2.55
C ALA A 206 10.66 -3.41 3.77
N LEU A 207 11.41 -4.52 3.70
CA LEU A 207 11.57 -5.43 4.84
C LEU A 207 12.26 -4.77 6.05
N TYR A 208 13.12 -3.78 5.81
CA TYR A 208 13.77 -3.02 6.87
C TYR A 208 12.84 -1.97 7.52
N LEU A 209 12.00 -1.30 6.72
CA LEU A 209 11.18 -0.17 7.17
C LEU A 209 9.82 -0.58 7.70
N LEU A 210 9.17 -1.57 7.08
CA LEU A 210 7.79 -1.93 7.39
C LEU A 210 7.72 -2.68 8.71
N THR A 211 6.73 -2.31 9.52
CA THR A 211 6.42 -2.96 10.81
C THR A 211 4.91 -3.15 10.95
N GLY A 212 4.49 -3.93 11.96
CA GLY A 212 3.07 -4.15 12.26
C GLY A 212 2.29 -4.75 11.08
N SER A 213 1.07 -4.27 10.86
CA SER A 213 0.19 -4.71 9.78
C SER A 213 0.81 -4.54 8.38
N GLN A 214 1.61 -3.50 8.16
CA GLN A 214 2.22 -3.24 6.85
C GLN A 214 3.26 -4.29 6.49
N ALA A 215 4.06 -4.72 7.46
CA ALA A 215 4.99 -5.82 7.26
C ALA A 215 4.25 -7.12 6.91
N VAL A 216 3.15 -7.42 7.61
CA VAL A 216 2.35 -8.62 7.37
C VAL A 216 1.77 -8.62 5.95
N ARG A 217 1.13 -7.52 5.52
CA ARG A 217 0.56 -7.43 4.16
C ARG A 217 1.62 -7.53 3.07
N PHE A 218 2.81 -6.99 3.31
CA PHE A 218 3.90 -7.10 2.36
C PHE A 218 4.46 -8.53 2.29
N LEU A 219 4.67 -9.19 3.43
CA LEU A 219 5.10 -10.59 3.49
C LEU A 219 4.11 -11.52 2.80
N GLN A 220 2.81 -11.27 2.97
CA GLN A 220 1.74 -11.98 2.25
C GLN A 220 1.86 -11.79 0.74
N PHE A 221 2.08 -10.56 0.26
CA PHE A 221 2.31 -10.29 -1.16
C PHE A 221 3.53 -11.08 -1.70
N LEU A 222 4.66 -11.03 -0.99
CA LEU A 222 5.86 -11.79 -1.35
C LEU A 222 5.57 -13.29 -1.46
N ALA A 223 4.95 -13.86 -0.42
CA ALA A 223 4.61 -15.28 -0.35
C ALA A 223 3.60 -15.71 -1.41
N LYS A 224 2.65 -14.85 -1.79
CA LYS A 224 1.67 -15.16 -2.83
C LYS A 224 2.30 -15.17 -4.22
N VAL A 225 3.11 -14.17 -4.54
CA VAL A 225 3.60 -13.91 -5.91
C VAL A 225 4.92 -14.63 -6.23
N ALA A 226 5.71 -15.02 -5.22
CA ALA A 226 7.01 -15.68 -5.40
C ALA A 226 6.96 -16.95 -6.28
N HIS A 227 5.83 -17.65 -6.31
CA HIS A 227 5.65 -18.92 -7.01
C HIS A 227 5.53 -18.79 -8.54
N PHE A 228 5.45 -17.57 -9.08
CA PHE A 228 5.31 -17.37 -10.52
C PHE A 228 6.49 -17.94 -11.32
N ASN A 229 7.73 -17.83 -10.80
CA ASN A 229 8.88 -18.54 -11.35
C ASN A 229 9.98 -18.75 -10.29
N LYS A 230 10.80 -19.80 -10.47
CA LYS A 230 11.90 -20.14 -9.54
C LYS A 230 12.93 -19.03 -9.32
N PRO A 231 13.37 -18.26 -10.35
CA PRO A 231 14.31 -17.16 -10.12
C PRO A 231 13.80 -16.02 -9.23
N ILE A 232 12.50 -15.71 -9.28
CA ILE A 232 11.86 -14.76 -8.36
C ILE A 232 11.78 -15.37 -6.97
N GLN A 233 11.29 -16.61 -6.85
CA GLN A 233 11.20 -17.34 -5.58
C GLN A 233 12.53 -17.34 -4.82
N ASN A 234 13.63 -17.70 -5.48
CA ASN A 234 14.95 -17.75 -4.87
C ASN A 234 15.43 -16.37 -4.38
N ARG A 235 15.14 -15.29 -5.12
CA ARG A 235 15.47 -13.93 -4.68
C ARG A 235 14.63 -13.49 -3.49
N VAL A 236 13.33 -13.78 -3.48
CA VAL A 236 12.46 -13.50 -2.33
C VAL A 236 13.00 -14.21 -1.08
N LEU A 237 13.30 -15.50 -1.18
CA LEU A 237 13.89 -16.27 -0.08
C LEU A 237 15.22 -15.67 0.40
N SER A 238 16.08 -15.21 -0.52
CA SER A 238 17.34 -14.55 -0.15
C SER A 238 17.14 -13.23 0.61
N HIS A 239 16.07 -12.48 0.31
CA HIS A 239 15.71 -11.25 1.02
C HIS A 239 15.09 -11.52 2.39
N LEU A 240 14.34 -12.63 2.55
CA LEU A 240 13.71 -13.01 3.80
C LEU A 240 14.68 -13.65 4.81
N ALA A 241 15.69 -14.36 4.32
CA ALA A 241 16.62 -15.14 5.15
C ALA A 241 17.25 -14.35 6.33
N PRO A 242 17.72 -13.09 6.17
CA PRO A 242 18.32 -12.32 7.27
C PRO A 242 17.36 -12.02 8.43
N TYR A 243 16.05 -12.02 8.17
CA TYR A 243 15.01 -11.69 9.14
C TYR A 243 14.36 -12.94 9.74
N ALA A 244 14.37 -14.06 9.01
CA ALA A 244 13.74 -15.31 9.43
C ALA A 244 14.33 -15.88 10.73
N ASP A 245 15.58 -15.59 11.07
CA ASP A 245 16.14 -16.08 12.34
C ASP A 245 15.48 -15.46 13.57
N ASN A 246 15.08 -14.20 13.46
CA ASN A 246 14.59 -13.40 14.59
C ASN A 246 13.07 -13.25 14.59
N TYR A 247 12.42 -13.28 13.42
CA TYR A 247 11.01 -12.90 13.28
C TYR A 247 10.13 -14.03 12.74
N GLU A 248 9.09 -14.39 13.48
CA GLU A 248 8.18 -15.49 13.15
C GLU A 248 7.45 -15.30 11.81
N MET A 249 6.94 -14.10 11.55
CA MET A 249 6.24 -13.80 10.30
C MET A 249 7.15 -13.97 9.07
N HIS A 250 8.45 -13.69 9.20
CA HIS A 250 9.42 -13.92 8.14
C HIS A 250 9.71 -15.41 7.94
N ARG A 251 9.71 -16.21 9.01
CA ARG A 251 9.78 -17.69 8.90
C ARG A 251 8.58 -18.26 8.19
N LEU A 252 7.37 -17.85 8.59
CA LEU A 252 6.13 -18.27 7.93
C LEU A 252 6.14 -17.90 6.45
N ALA A 253 6.47 -16.64 6.12
CA ALA A 253 6.59 -16.21 4.72
C ALA A 253 7.63 -17.03 3.94
N SER A 254 8.79 -17.34 4.54
CA SER A 254 9.83 -18.16 3.90
C SER A 254 9.37 -19.60 3.68
N ALA A 255 8.65 -20.19 4.64
CA ALA A 255 8.10 -21.53 4.52
C ALA A 255 7.02 -21.59 3.44
N VAL A 256 6.08 -20.63 3.40
CA VAL A 256 5.06 -20.53 2.33
C VAL A 256 5.74 -20.35 0.97
N CYS A 257 6.69 -19.40 0.87
CA CYS A 257 7.48 -19.19 -0.34
C CYS A 257 8.20 -20.44 -0.82
N SER A 258 8.51 -21.40 0.06
CA SER A 258 9.24 -22.62 -0.28
C SER A 258 8.33 -23.77 -0.74
N ILE A 259 7.00 -23.61 -0.65
CA ILE A 259 6.05 -24.61 -1.15
C ILE A 259 6.14 -24.69 -2.68
N GLU A 260 6.35 -25.88 -3.22
CA GLU A 260 6.43 -26.07 -4.68
C GLU A 260 5.05 -26.14 -5.34
N ASP A 261 4.07 -26.72 -4.63
CA ASP A 261 2.70 -26.85 -5.11
C ASP A 261 1.92 -25.56 -4.91
N PHE A 262 1.72 -24.81 -5.99
CA PHE A 262 0.96 -23.56 -5.95
C PHE A 262 -0.52 -23.75 -5.57
N SER A 263 -1.10 -24.95 -5.73
CA SER A 263 -2.48 -25.20 -5.32
C SER A 263 -2.64 -25.09 -3.79
N VAL A 264 -1.63 -25.54 -3.04
CA VAL A 264 -1.57 -25.42 -1.58
C VAL A 264 -1.47 -23.95 -1.18
N VAL A 265 -0.59 -23.19 -1.84
CA VAL A 265 -0.42 -21.76 -1.60
C VAL A 265 -1.72 -21.01 -1.88
N SER A 266 -2.32 -21.26 -3.04
CA SER A 266 -3.59 -20.67 -3.44
C SER A 266 -4.69 -20.94 -2.41
N LYS A 267 -4.79 -22.18 -1.91
CA LYS A 267 -5.76 -22.53 -0.85
C LYS A 267 -5.53 -21.74 0.44
N VAL A 268 -4.29 -21.66 0.91
CA VAL A 268 -3.95 -20.91 2.14
C VAL A 268 -4.35 -19.43 2.00
N PHE A 269 -4.14 -18.82 0.83
CA PHE A 269 -4.56 -17.44 0.59
C PHE A 269 -6.06 -17.28 0.32
N HIS A 270 -6.72 -18.28 -0.27
CA HIS A 270 -8.17 -18.30 -0.47
C HIS A 270 -8.90 -18.34 0.88
N ASP A 271 -8.38 -19.12 1.84
CA ASP A 271 -8.88 -19.20 3.21
C ASP A 271 -8.38 -18.01 4.07
N CYS A 272 -8.13 -16.86 3.42
CA CYS A 272 -7.70 -15.58 3.98
C CYS A 272 -6.46 -15.64 4.88
N PHE A 273 -5.59 -16.64 4.70
CA PHE A 273 -4.41 -16.83 5.57
C PHE A 273 -4.79 -16.92 7.06
N THR A 274 -6.00 -17.44 7.35
CA THR A 274 -6.51 -17.58 8.71
C THR A 274 -5.65 -18.53 9.53
N LEU A 275 -5.73 -18.39 10.85
CA LEU A 275 -4.98 -19.24 11.77
C LEU A 275 -5.32 -20.73 11.55
N ASP A 276 -6.58 -21.07 11.33
CA ASP A 276 -7.03 -22.44 11.03
C ASP A 276 -6.48 -22.95 9.69
N ALA A 277 -6.47 -22.11 8.65
CA ALA A 277 -5.90 -22.45 7.36
C ALA A 277 -4.40 -22.74 7.45
N LEU A 278 -3.67 -21.97 8.25
CA LEU A 278 -2.24 -22.21 8.50
C LEU A 278 -2.03 -23.49 9.30
N GLN A 279 -2.75 -23.69 10.41
CA GLN A 279 -2.63 -24.87 11.25
C GLN A 279 -2.91 -26.18 10.50
N SER A 280 -3.94 -26.18 9.64
CA SER A 280 -4.34 -27.35 8.85
C SER A 280 -3.45 -27.62 7.64
N CYS A 281 -2.55 -26.69 7.26
CA CYS A 281 -1.67 -26.83 6.12
C CYS A 281 -0.42 -27.65 6.45
N ALA A 282 -0.53 -28.98 6.39
CA ALA A 282 0.60 -29.89 6.63
C ALA A 282 1.86 -29.62 5.76
N PRO A 283 1.76 -29.26 4.46
CA PRO A 283 2.92 -28.94 3.64
C PRO A 283 3.71 -27.73 4.17
N LEU A 284 3.01 -26.70 4.67
CA LEU A 284 3.62 -25.52 5.26
C LEU A 284 4.50 -25.90 6.46
N TRP A 285 3.95 -26.65 7.40
CA TRP A 285 4.67 -27.03 8.62
C TRP A 285 5.80 -28.01 8.38
N THR A 286 5.67 -28.86 7.37
CA THR A 286 6.76 -29.73 6.93
C THR A 286 7.95 -28.90 6.46
N LEU A 287 7.72 -27.91 5.61
CA LEU A 287 8.77 -26.99 5.14
C LEU A 287 9.29 -26.09 6.25
N TYR A 288 8.41 -25.58 7.12
CA TYR A 288 8.82 -24.79 8.28
C TYR A 288 9.80 -25.56 9.17
N LYS A 289 9.46 -26.81 9.51
CA LYS A 289 10.33 -27.69 10.31
C LYS A 289 11.65 -27.98 9.61
N GLN A 290 11.63 -28.20 8.29
CA GLN A 290 12.85 -28.43 7.50
C GLN A 290 13.78 -27.20 7.49
N LEU A 291 13.21 -25.99 7.38
CA LEU A 291 13.99 -24.75 7.29
C LEU A 291 14.50 -24.23 8.64
N PHE A 292 13.72 -24.40 9.71
CA PHE A 292 13.97 -23.74 11.00
C PHE A 292 14.13 -24.68 12.20
N GLY A 293 13.97 -25.99 11.97
CA GLY A 293 14.14 -27.02 12.98
C GLY A 293 12.88 -27.31 13.81
N GLU A 294 12.92 -28.42 14.53
CA GLU A 294 11.78 -28.98 15.27
C GLU A 294 11.34 -28.10 16.44
N VAL A 295 12.29 -27.52 17.19
CA VAL A 295 11.99 -26.69 18.37
C VAL A 295 11.22 -25.43 17.99
N LYS A 296 11.69 -24.70 16.97
CA LYS A 296 11.00 -23.49 16.48
C LYS A 296 9.61 -23.83 15.93
N SER A 297 9.49 -24.94 15.20
CA SER A 297 8.20 -25.40 14.66
C SER A 297 7.18 -25.75 15.75
N LEU A 298 7.60 -26.45 16.81
CA LEU A 298 6.72 -26.81 17.92
C LEU A 298 6.24 -25.58 18.68
N ASN A 299 7.14 -24.63 18.94
CA ASN A 299 6.79 -23.37 19.61
C ASN A 299 5.76 -22.57 18.79
N ALA A 300 6.01 -22.38 17.49
CA ALA A 300 5.09 -21.65 16.62
C ALA A 300 3.69 -22.29 16.55
N MET A 301 3.62 -23.62 16.46
CA MET A 301 2.34 -24.35 16.49
C MET A 301 1.61 -24.19 17.84
N ASN A 302 2.33 -24.23 18.96
CA ASN A 302 1.75 -24.08 20.28
C ASN A 302 1.23 -22.66 20.51
N ASP A 303 1.99 -21.65 20.09
CA ASP A 303 1.57 -20.25 20.19
C ASP A 303 0.28 -20.00 19.39
N MET A 304 0.17 -20.58 18.18
CA MET A 304 -1.07 -20.51 17.40
C MET A 304 -2.25 -21.23 18.06
N LYS A 305 -2.02 -22.34 18.78
CA LYS A 305 -3.08 -23.05 19.50
C LYS A 305 -3.61 -22.26 20.70
N VAL A 306 -2.73 -21.55 21.40
CA VAL A 306 -3.13 -20.66 22.50
C VAL A 306 -4.00 -19.53 21.95
N LEU A 307 -3.58 -18.90 20.84
CA LEU A 307 -4.36 -17.85 20.18
C LEU A 307 -5.74 -18.33 19.70
N SER A 308 -5.86 -19.54 19.15
CA SER A 308 -7.17 -20.11 18.76
C SER A 308 -8.12 -20.37 19.93
N GLN A 309 -7.60 -20.48 21.15
CA GLN A 309 -8.42 -20.69 22.36
C GLN A 309 -8.85 -19.36 23.00
N GLU A 310 -8.19 -18.25 22.66
CA GLU A 310 -8.46 -16.91 23.24
C GLU A 310 -9.40 -16.06 22.37
N THR A 311 -9.60 -16.40 21.10
CA THR A 311 -10.60 -15.77 20.21
C THR A 311 -11.84 -16.65 20.05
N PRO A 312 -13.02 -16.25 20.58
CA PRO A 312 -14.28 -16.97 20.38
C PRO A 312 -14.84 -16.85 18.95
#